data_AF-A0A819EV49-F1
#
_entry.id   AF-A0A819EV49-F1
#
_cell.length_a   1.000
_cell.length_b   1.000
_cell.length_c   1.000
_cell.angle_alpha   90.00
_cell.angle_beta   90.00
_cell.angle_gamma   90.00
#
_symmetry.space_group_name_H-M   'P 1'
#
loop_
_entity.id
_entity.type
_entity.pdbx_description
1 polymer ?
#
loop_
_entity_poly.entity_id
_entity_poly.type
_entity_poly.pdbx_seq_one_letter_code
_entity_poly.pdbx_strand_id
1 'polypeptide(L)'
;MYSTKLIYCIFFILLSIYYCSSTDDIYKEELYIRPLSTGHTYFNLLFTTVASPNILKSNIVHHYHLFPKSIADTVRSNGVSEFHVSLTQGLWRYDHWGMPIVGAPPGAEVWAWFNPNEQQDVTSRWTSFAHELGGLLCASLNFVDSNVSTSSPHYSFRPQSTLPISKNLHQDNSLVRYAVLPREIVCTENLTPWKKLLPCVAGGSNHKGLVGLLDNAPKLYHSTYHSLRMDLRQICANIECTSTQLEFSMALAIVVDTTSPKPDHNEWTFRSIFGSNIAQICPLSSLTNVYVDLQLSQTNSFNLSPEPDYSIEQGTTPIIIYDLHNEKRKNTTFSLSCNYNKQKSVTIDNQNNKFSPPIVVHRYATGYGVRDGGIKTIIKLNEEQKQEDEITLLYFEQIPWYFRVFLHTLKITTLDNNRTEIKPDHISYIPGKDRERPYQLELVIKTKQSILINFEFEMAFLKWNEFPPDPNHGFYIPSAIISTILPSNIKSNYILRSLNSFSLNQSLSSLSDGFVRLYSETLLVNLPTPDFSMPFNVICLGCTAVALAFGGLHNLTTKDFAFGEKRPKIPFRQRLQDLRFRVMAARHALAQRIFRTRPQEQQREHAE
;
A
#
# COMPACT_ATOMS: atom_id res chain seq x y z
N MET A 1 -60.32 2.82 30.14
CA MET A 1 -59.64 2.53 28.85
C MET A 1 -58.46 3.46 28.50
N TYR A 2 -58.21 4.57 29.20
CA TYR A 2 -57.05 5.45 28.91
C TYR A 2 -55.76 5.07 29.64
N SER A 3 -55.85 4.48 30.84
CA SER A 3 -54.66 4.12 31.66
C SER A 3 -53.85 2.95 31.07
N THR A 4 -54.51 1.97 30.45
CA THR A 4 -53.82 0.81 29.85
C THR A 4 -53.00 1.20 28.62
N LYS A 5 -53.51 2.10 27.76
CA LYS A 5 -52.76 2.58 26.59
C LYS A 5 -51.51 3.38 26.97
N LEU A 6 -51.57 4.16 28.06
CA LEU A 6 -50.42 4.92 28.55
C LEU A 6 -49.31 3.98 29.07
N ILE A 7 -49.69 2.91 29.78
CA ILE A 7 -48.75 1.91 30.28
C ILE A 7 -48.09 1.14 29.13
N TYR A 8 -48.85 0.77 28.09
CA TYR A 8 -48.25 0.14 26.90
C TYR A 8 -47.31 1.08 26.15
N CYS A 9 -47.62 2.38 26.04
CA CYS A 9 -46.69 3.36 25.46
C CYS A 9 -45.43 3.54 26.30
N ILE A 10 -45.56 3.65 27.63
CA ILE A 10 -44.40 3.78 28.54
C ILE A 10 -43.55 2.50 28.50
N PHE A 11 -44.18 1.33 28.44
CA PHE A 11 -43.48 0.05 28.28
C PHE A 11 -42.77 -0.04 26.92
N PHE A 12 -43.39 0.41 25.81
CA PHE A 12 -42.74 0.46 24.50
C PHE A 12 -41.58 1.47 24.46
N ILE A 13 -41.73 2.62 25.12
CA ILE A 13 -40.68 3.63 25.25
C ILE A 13 -39.53 3.07 26.10
N LEU A 14 -39.81 2.46 27.25
CA LEU A 14 -38.79 1.79 28.07
C LEU A 14 -38.13 0.61 27.36
N LEU A 15 -38.87 -0.17 26.57
CA LEU A 15 -38.33 -1.27 25.76
C LEU A 15 -37.44 -0.71 24.64
N SER A 16 -37.83 0.39 24.00
CA SER A 16 -37.01 1.07 22.98
C SER A 16 -35.74 1.69 23.57
N ILE A 17 -35.82 2.22 24.79
CA ILE A 17 -34.65 2.73 25.55
C ILE A 17 -33.75 1.57 25.98
N TYR A 18 -34.32 0.42 26.35
CA TYR A 18 -33.57 -0.78 26.74
C TYR A 18 -32.89 -1.49 25.54
N TYR A 19 -33.54 -1.50 24.37
CA TYR A 19 -32.93 -1.99 23.12
C TYR A 19 -31.97 -0.99 22.48
N CYS A 20 -31.98 0.28 22.90
CA CYS A 20 -30.91 1.22 22.62
C CYS A 20 -29.75 0.99 23.61
N SER A 21 -29.27 -0.25 23.71
CA SER A 21 -27.97 -0.51 24.31
C SER A 21 -26.94 0.10 23.35
N SER A 22 -26.43 1.27 23.74
CA SER A 22 -25.37 2.01 23.06
C SER A 22 -24.27 1.06 22.58
N THR A 23 -24.16 0.87 21.27
CA THR A 23 -22.92 0.34 20.70
C THR A 23 -21.95 1.52 20.64
N ASP A 24 -21.06 1.60 21.63
CA ASP A 24 -20.02 2.62 21.73
C ASP A 24 -18.92 2.38 20.69
N ASP A 25 -19.28 2.42 19.40
CA ASP A 25 -18.30 2.48 18.32
C ASP A 25 -17.67 3.88 18.33
N ILE A 26 -16.34 3.93 18.39
CA ILE A 26 -15.58 5.19 18.43
C ILE A 26 -14.82 5.34 17.13
N TYR A 27 -15.02 6.47 16.43
CA TYR A 27 -14.28 6.81 15.22
C TYR A 27 -13.42 8.06 15.45
N LYS A 28 -12.17 8.03 14.96
CA LYS A 28 -11.18 9.10 15.09
C LYS A 28 -10.49 9.37 13.76
N GLU A 29 -10.21 10.64 13.51
CA GLU A 29 -9.51 11.15 12.34
C GLU A 29 -8.26 11.93 12.77
N GLU A 30 -7.09 11.55 12.29
CA GLU A 30 -5.83 12.19 12.66
C GLU A 30 -5.01 12.47 11.41
N LEU A 31 -4.50 13.70 11.24
CA LEU A 31 -3.56 14.06 10.18
C LEU A 31 -2.24 14.47 10.80
N TYR A 32 -1.17 13.77 10.46
CA TYR A 32 0.18 14.12 10.87
C TYR A 32 0.96 14.71 9.70
N ILE A 33 1.64 15.83 9.94
CA ILE A 33 2.40 16.59 8.95
C ILE A 33 3.81 16.79 9.48
N ARG A 34 4.81 16.38 8.69
CA ARG A 34 6.23 16.61 9.01
C ARG A 34 6.99 17.12 7.79
N PRO A 35 7.61 18.31 7.83
CA PRO A 35 8.57 18.71 6.81
C PRO A 35 9.79 17.79 6.88
N LEU A 36 10.37 17.46 5.73
CA LEU A 36 11.51 16.56 5.60
C LEU A 36 12.77 17.33 5.20
N SER A 37 13.94 16.77 5.52
CA SER A 37 15.25 17.40 5.29
C SER A 37 15.49 17.70 3.80
N THR A 38 14.92 16.88 2.91
CA THR A 38 14.98 17.03 1.45
C THR A 38 14.08 18.13 0.90
N GLY A 39 13.46 18.93 1.76
CA GLY A 39 12.48 19.96 1.39
C GLY A 39 11.11 19.42 0.98
N HIS A 40 10.92 18.10 0.98
CA HIS A 40 9.62 17.47 0.81
C HIS A 40 8.81 17.60 2.11
N THR A 41 7.50 17.32 2.07
CA THR A 41 6.65 17.26 3.25
C THR A 41 5.92 15.91 3.29
N TYR A 42 6.00 15.24 4.43
CA TYR A 42 5.29 14.00 4.74
C TYR A 42 3.92 14.31 5.34
N PHE A 43 2.89 13.68 4.79
CA PHE A 43 1.53 13.71 5.32
C PHE A 43 1.07 12.28 5.59
N ASN A 44 0.54 12.03 6.78
CA ASN A 44 -0.03 10.74 7.17
C ASN A 44 -1.43 10.96 7.74
N LEU A 45 -2.45 10.52 7.00
CA LEU A 45 -3.83 10.49 7.46
C LEU A 45 -4.09 9.14 8.09
N LEU A 46 -4.58 9.13 9.33
CA LEU A 46 -4.94 7.94 10.08
C LEU A 46 -6.43 8.02 10.45
N PHE A 47 -7.16 6.98 10.10
CA PHE A 47 -8.56 6.80 10.42
C PHE A 47 -8.69 5.56 11.29
N THR A 48 -9.22 5.69 12.50
CA THR A 48 -9.32 4.58 13.45
C THR A 48 -10.76 4.41 13.91
N THR A 49 -11.32 3.22 13.67
CA THR A 49 -12.62 2.79 14.18
C THR A 49 -12.38 1.71 15.24
N VAL A 50 -12.85 1.96 16.45
CA VAL A 50 -12.87 0.99 17.54
C VAL A 50 -14.30 0.50 17.72
N ALA A 51 -14.50 -0.81 17.69
CA ALA A 51 -15.81 -1.43 17.76
C ALA A 51 -15.82 -2.63 18.71
N SER A 52 -17.02 -3.11 19.06
CA SER A 52 -17.19 -4.30 19.90
C SER A 52 -16.67 -5.56 19.19
N PRO A 53 -15.94 -6.46 19.88
CA PRO A 53 -15.46 -7.71 19.29
C PRO A 53 -16.61 -8.68 18.95
N ASN A 54 -17.82 -8.46 19.49
CA ASN A 54 -18.99 -9.29 19.22
C ASN A 54 -19.40 -9.27 17.75
N ILE A 55 -19.02 -8.24 16.99
CA ILE A 55 -19.29 -8.09 15.56
C ILE A 55 -18.75 -9.28 14.75
N LEU A 56 -17.65 -9.90 15.20
CA LEU A 56 -17.03 -11.04 14.52
C LEU A 56 -17.66 -12.40 14.90
N LYS A 57 -18.61 -12.44 15.86
CA LYS A 57 -19.25 -13.70 16.30
C LYS A 57 -20.41 -14.09 15.38
N SER A 58 -20.47 -15.36 14.97
CA SER A 58 -21.38 -15.90 13.94
C SER A 58 -22.87 -15.94 14.32
N ASN A 59 -23.22 -15.93 15.60
CA ASN A 59 -24.53 -16.37 16.07
C ASN A 59 -25.59 -15.26 16.25
N ILE A 60 -25.30 -14.03 15.84
CA ILE A 60 -26.18 -12.87 16.06
C ILE A 60 -26.32 -12.07 14.75
N VAL A 61 -27.54 -11.63 14.43
CA VAL A 61 -27.78 -10.65 13.37
C VAL A 61 -27.21 -9.32 13.86
N HIS A 62 -26.09 -8.89 13.30
CA HIS A 62 -25.42 -7.67 13.72
C HIS A 62 -25.90 -6.47 12.91
N HIS A 63 -26.24 -5.41 13.62
CA HIS A 63 -26.34 -4.07 13.04
C HIS A 63 -24.95 -3.43 13.10
N TYR A 64 -24.42 -3.06 11.95
CA TYR A 64 -23.15 -2.33 11.85
C TYR A 64 -23.43 -0.84 11.97
N HIS A 65 -22.73 -0.15 12.88
CA HIS A 65 -22.84 1.30 13.06
C HIS A 65 -21.72 2.04 12.32
N LEU A 66 -20.48 2.02 12.83
CA LEU A 66 -19.33 2.65 12.16
C LEU A 66 -18.41 1.64 11.46
N PHE A 67 -18.41 0.39 11.90
CA PHE A 67 -17.55 -0.64 11.32
C PHE A 67 -18.02 -1.05 9.91
N PRO A 68 -17.13 -1.12 8.90
CA PRO A 68 -17.52 -1.49 7.54
C PRO A 68 -17.96 -2.95 7.45
N LYS A 69 -19.23 -3.15 7.06
CA LYS A 69 -19.84 -4.49 6.90
C LYS A 69 -19.03 -5.41 5.98
N SER A 70 -18.52 -4.88 4.87
CA SER A 70 -17.74 -5.67 3.89
C SER A 70 -16.51 -6.32 4.53
N ILE A 71 -15.79 -5.58 5.38
CA ILE A 71 -14.62 -6.11 6.10
C ILE A 71 -15.06 -7.14 7.14
N ALA A 72 -16.12 -6.86 7.89
CA ALA A 72 -16.59 -7.79 8.91
C ALA A 72 -17.06 -9.12 8.30
N ASP A 73 -17.76 -9.06 7.17
CA ASP A 73 -18.22 -10.25 6.44
C ASP A 73 -17.03 -11.06 5.92
N THR A 74 -16.02 -10.43 5.31
CA THR A 74 -14.81 -11.10 4.81
C THR A 74 -13.95 -11.71 5.91
N VAL A 75 -13.80 -11.01 7.04
CA VAL A 75 -13.03 -11.50 8.19
C VAL A 75 -13.74 -12.67 8.84
N ARG A 76 -15.06 -12.59 8.99
CA ARG A 76 -15.88 -13.63 9.60
C ARG A 76 -16.03 -14.87 8.71
N SER A 77 -16.24 -14.71 7.41
CA SER A 77 -16.38 -15.84 6.46
C SER A 77 -15.11 -16.67 6.39
N ASN A 78 -13.95 -16.02 6.48
CA ASN A 78 -12.64 -16.66 6.40
C ASN A 78 -12.00 -16.89 7.79
N GLY A 79 -12.68 -16.54 8.88
CA GLY A 79 -12.24 -16.71 10.26
C GLY A 79 -10.90 -16.05 10.61
N VAL A 80 -10.64 -14.89 10.03
CA VAL A 80 -9.43 -14.10 10.25
C VAL A 80 -9.50 -13.43 11.63
N SER A 81 -8.44 -13.50 12.41
CA SER A 81 -8.36 -12.84 13.71
C SER A 81 -7.70 -11.46 13.65
N GLU A 82 -6.72 -11.33 12.76
CA GLU A 82 -5.92 -10.12 12.56
C GLU A 82 -5.46 -10.09 11.10
N PHE A 83 -5.48 -8.93 10.46
CA PHE A 83 -4.91 -8.77 9.12
C PHE A 83 -4.34 -7.39 8.89
N HIS A 84 -3.41 -7.33 7.96
CA HIS A 84 -2.74 -6.11 7.55
C HIS A 84 -2.54 -6.14 6.04
N VAL A 85 -2.93 -5.05 5.38
CA VAL A 85 -2.76 -4.86 3.95
C VAL A 85 -2.16 -3.49 3.68
N SER A 86 -1.15 -3.43 2.83
CA SER A 86 -0.66 -2.16 2.27
C SER A 86 -0.50 -2.24 0.75
N LEU A 87 -0.82 -1.15 0.07
CA LEU A 87 -0.55 -0.90 -1.34
C LEU A 87 0.31 0.34 -1.44
N THR A 88 1.54 0.20 -1.91
CA THR A 88 2.53 1.28 -1.84
C THR A 88 3.22 1.48 -3.18
N GLN A 89 3.28 2.74 -3.61
CA GLN A 89 4.09 3.19 -4.73
C GLN A 89 5.24 4.06 -4.21
N GLY A 90 6.44 3.75 -4.68
CA GLY A 90 7.68 4.39 -4.24
C GLY A 90 8.36 3.66 -3.08
N LEU A 91 9.56 4.12 -2.77
CA LEU A 91 10.40 3.60 -1.69
C LEU A 91 10.50 4.64 -0.59
N TRP A 92 10.27 4.24 0.66
CA TRP A 92 10.55 5.10 1.80
C TRP A 92 12.06 5.25 2.01
N ARG A 93 12.57 6.47 1.86
CA ARG A 93 14.01 6.77 2.00
C ARG A 93 14.36 7.04 3.47
N TYR A 94 14.66 5.98 4.23
CA TYR A 94 14.94 6.09 5.67
C TYR A 94 16.06 7.10 5.99
N ASP A 95 17.15 7.14 5.22
CA ASP A 95 18.27 8.08 5.44
C ASP A 95 17.87 9.55 5.46
N HIS A 96 16.92 9.90 4.59
CA HIS A 96 16.56 11.28 4.30
C HIS A 96 15.26 11.69 4.99
N TRP A 97 14.31 10.77 5.08
CA TRP A 97 12.97 11.03 5.59
C TRP A 97 12.78 10.61 7.05
N GLY A 98 13.75 9.88 7.62
CA GLY A 98 13.69 9.34 8.96
C GLY A 98 12.66 8.21 9.09
N MET A 99 12.18 7.98 10.32
CA MET A 99 11.19 6.95 10.60
C MET A 99 9.78 7.39 10.19
N PRO A 100 9.02 6.57 9.44
CA PRO A 100 7.59 6.81 9.20
C PRO A 100 6.77 6.41 10.44
N ILE A 101 5.54 6.92 10.55
CA ILE A 101 4.61 6.50 11.62
C ILE A 101 4.27 5.01 11.46
N VAL A 102 4.04 4.60 10.20
CA VAL A 102 3.82 3.21 9.81
C VAL A 102 4.59 2.95 8.52
N GLY A 103 5.50 1.98 8.55
CA GLY A 103 6.24 1.55 7.37
C GLY A 103 5.41 0.61 6.49
N ALA A 104 5.68 0.62 5.18
CA ALA A 104 5.14 -0.33 4.22
C ALA A 104 6.19 -0.62 3.12
N PRO A 105 6.25 -1.84 2.57
CA PRO A 105 7.13 -2.17 1.45
C PRO A 105 6.53 -1.68 0.13
N PRO A 106 7.35 -1.52 -0.93
CA PRO A 106 6.85 -1.22 -2.27
C PRO A 106 6.01 -2.38 -2.82
N GLY A 107 4.91 -2.05 -3.48
CA GLY A 107 3.94 -3.02 -4.00
C GLY A 107 2.83 -3.35 -2.99
N ALA A 108 2.20 -4.52 -3.17
CA ALA A 108 1.17 -5.01 -2.26
C ALA A 108 1.78 -5.94 -1.22
N GLU A 109 1.50 -5.70 0.06
CA GLU A 109 1.82 -6.61 1.17
C GLU A 109 0.53 -7.00 1.87
N VAL A 110 0.35 -8.29 2.13
CA VAL A 110 -0.79 -8.83 2.88
C VAL A 110 -0.30 -9.88 3.85
N TRP A 111 -0.73 -9.77 5.10
CA TRP A 111 -0.58 -10.87 6.05
C TRP A 111 -1.75 -10.94 7.02
N ALA A 112 -2.01 -12.15 7.49
CA ALA A 112 -3.14 -12.41 8.38
C ALA A 112 -2.85 -13.57 9.34
N TRP A 113 -3.51 -13.50 10.49
CA TRP A 113 -3.64 -14.59 11.45
C TRP A 113 -5.05 -15.17 11.39
N PHE A 114 -5.14 -16.50 11.50
CA PHE A 114 -6.39 -17.24 11.43
C PHE A 114 -6.76 -17.85 12.78
N ASN A 115 -8.07 -17.93 13.05
CA ASN A 115 -8.59 -18.60 14.24
C ASN A 115 -8.24 -20.10 14.22
N PRO A 116 -7.68 -20.66 15.32
CA PRO A 116 -7.31 -22.08 15.41
C PRO A 116 -8.52 -23.02 15.55
N ASN A 117 -9.67 -22.49 16.01
CA ASN A 117 -10.83 -23.31 16.37
C ASN A 117 -11.72 -23.71 15.18
N GLU A 118 -11.32 -23.38 13.96
CA GLU A 118 -12.09 -23.68 12.75
C GLU A 118 -11.56 -24.94 12.06
N GLN A 119 -12.48 -25.78 11.56
CA GLN A 119 -12.16 -27.09 10.99
C GLN A 119 -11.58 -27.04 9.58
N GLN A 120 -11.77 -25.93 8.85
CA GLN A 120 -11.27 -25.78 7.48
C GLN A 120 -9.78 -25.44 7.45
N ASP A 121 -9.08 -25.95 6.44
CA ASP A 121 -7.67 -25.67 6.20
C ASP A 121 -7.39 -24.17 6.07
N VAL A 122 -6.35 -23.70 6.78
CA VAL A 122 -5.92 -22.29 6.75
C VAL A 122 -5.56 -21.85 5.33
N THR A 123 -5.03 -22.76 4.51
CA THR A 123 -4.61 -22.46 3.14
C THR A 123 -5.78 -22.10 2.22
N SER A 124 -6.91 -22.81 2.29
CA SER A 124 -8.10 -22.49 1.49
C SER A 124 -8.75 -21.19 1.97
N ARG A 125 -8.77 -20.96 3.28
CA ARG A 125 -9.29 -19.72 3.87
C ARG A 125 -8.44 -18.52 3.49
N TRP A 126 -7.12 -18.69 3.45
CA TRP A 126 -6.18 -17.66 2.98
C TRP A 126 -6.43 -17.26 1.52
N THR A 127 -6.60 -18.23 0.63
CA THR A 127 -6.91 -17.92 -0.78
C THR A 127 -8.23 -17.19 -0.91
N SER A 128 -9.29 -17.66 -0.24
CA SER A 128 -10.60 -17.00 -0.27
C SER A 128 -10.54 -15.58 0.28
N PHE A 129 -9.83 -15.38 1.40
CA PHE A 129 -9.60 -14.07 2.00
C PHE A 129 -8.86 -13.12 1.06
N ALA A 130 -7.78 -13.58 0.43
CA ALA A 130 -7.00 -12.76 -0.51
C ALA A 130 -7.82 -12.37 -1.74
N HIS A 131 -8.65 -13.28 -2.28
CA HIS A 131 -9.57 -13.01 -3.38
C HIS A 131 -10.65 -11.98 -3.01
N GLU A 132 -11.29 -12.13 -1.84
CA GLU A 132 -12.30 -11.19 -1.36
C GLU A 132 -11.70 -9.80 -1.12
N LEU A 133 -10.53 -9.72 -0.50
CA LEU A 133 -9.81 -8.45 -0.32
C LEU A 133 -9.38 -7.83 -1.65
N GLY A 134 -8.92 -8.63 -2.61
CA GLY A 134 -8.58 -8.15 -3.96
C GLY A 134 -9.77 -7.50 -4.64
N GLY A 135 -10.95 -8.12 -4.54
CA GLY A 135 -12.21 -7.55 -5.03
C GLY A 135 -12.62 -6.27 -4.28
N LEU A 136 -12.44 -6.22 -2.96
CA LEU A 136 -12.75 -5.04 -2.16
C LEU A 136 -11.83 -3.86 -2.44
N LEU A 137 -10.55 -4.10 -2.71
CA LEU A 137 -9.55 -3.04 -2.95
C LEU A 137 -9.33 -2.72 -4.42
N CYS A 138 -9.93 -3.46 -5.36
CA CYS A 138 -9.56 -3.44 -6.77
C CYS A 138 -8.06 -3.71 -6.98
N ALA A 139 -7.49 -4.65 -6.21
CA ALA A 139 -6.08 -5.00 -6.28
C ALA A 139 -5.92 -6.43 -6.80
N SER A 140 -4.80 -6.72 -7.46
CA SER A 140 -4.49 -8.03 -8.03
C SER A 140 -4.07 -9.08 -6.98
N LEU A 141 -4.68 -9.03 -5.78
CA LEU A 141 -4.44 -10.00 -4.70
C LEU A 141 -4.91 -11.42 -5.07
N ASN A 142 -5.62 -11.59 -6.19
CA ASN A 142 -5.89 -12.90 -6.78
C ASN A 142 -4.61 -13.66 -7.19
N PHE A 143 -3.49 -12.95 -7.39
CA PHE A 143 -2.18 -13.58 -7.62
C PHE A 143 -1.49 -14.02 -6.32
N VAL A 144 -2.09 -13.76 -5.16
CA VAL A 144 -1.68 -14.35 -3.88
C VAL A 144 -2.08 -15.82 -3.90
N ASP A 145 -1.34 -16.61 -4.67
CA ASP A 145 -1.48 -18.04 -4.66
C ASP A 145 -0.94 -18.57 -3.32
N SER A 146 -1.74 -19.45 -2.71
CA SER A 146 -1.43 -20.27 -1.53
C SER A 146 -0.02 -20.83 -1.49
N ASN A 147 0.55 -21.11 -2.65
CA ASN A 147 1.79 -21.85 -2.80
C ASN A 147 2.93 -20.94 -3.29
N VAL A 148 2.80 -20.33 -4.48
CA VAL A 148 3.92 -19.65 -5.15
C VAL A 148 4.35 -18.34 -4.48
N SER A 149 3.41 -17.63 -3.85
CA SER A 149 3.63 -16.26 -3.35
C SER A 149 3.45 -16.12 -1.84
N THR A 150 3.08 -17.21 -1.17
CA THR A 150 2.74 -17.23 0.25
C THR A 150 3.84 -17.89 1.07
N SER A 151 4.10 -17.35 2.26
CA SER A 151 5.01 -17.90 3.26
C SER A 151 4.35 -17.93 4.65
N SER A 152 4.93 -18.72 5.56
CA SER A 152 4.48 -18.87 6.95
C SER A 152 5.62 -18.51 7.92
N PRO A 153 5.87 -17.20 8.14
CA PRO A 153 6.92 -16.71 9.02
C PRO A 153 6.82 -17.31 10.43
N HIS A 154 7.96 -17.71 10.99
CA HIS A 154 8.03 -18.31 12.32
C HIS A 154 8.22 -17.27 13.43
N TYR A 155 8.87 -16.15 13.13
CA TYR A 155 9.25 -15.15 14.12
C TYR A 155 8.76 -13.74 13.75
N SER A 156 8.89 -13.30 12.49
CA SER A 156 8.76 -11.87 12.11
C SER A 156 7.35 -11.28 12.25
N PHE A 157 6.32 -12.10 12.07
CA PHE A 157 4.92 -11.67 12.01
C PHE A 157 4.11 -12.19 13.19
N ARG A 158 4.53 -11.85 14.41
CA ARG A 158 3.72 -12.09 15.61
C ARG A 158 2.44 -11.23 15.59
N PRO A 159 1.36 -11.70 16.22
CA PRO A 159 0.15 -10.90 16.37
C PRO A 159 0.47 -9.58 17.06
N GLN A 160 -0.02 -8.47 16.50
CA GLN A 160 0.07 -7.13 17.09
C GLN A 160 -1.02 -6.89 18.14
N SER A 161 -1.94 -7.84 18.31
CA SER A 161 -2.96 -7.77 19.36
C SER A 161 -2.39 -7.74 20.78
N THR A 162 -2.97 -6.92 21.65
CA THR A 162 -2.53 -6.73 23.06
C THR A 162 -3.07 -7.77 24.02
N LEU A 163 -3.74 -8.81 23.52
CA LEU A 163 -4.27 -9.87 24.38
C LEU A 163 -3.13 -10.50 25.19
N PRO A 164 -3.36 -10.88 26.46
CA PRO A 164 -2.50 -11.82 27.17
C PRO A 164 -2.66 -13.17 26.47
N ILE A 165 -1.93 -13.32 25.37
CA ILE A 165 -1.96 -14.48 24.50
C ILE A 165 -1.53 -15.67 25.36
N SER A 166 -2.38 -16.69 25.42
CA SER A 166 -1.98 -17.96 26.01
C SER A 166 -0.66 -18.37 25.37
N LYS A 167 0.33 -18.80 26.16
CA LYS A 167 1.68 -19.18 25.71
C LYS A 167 1.72 -20.16 24.52
N ASN A 168 0.58 -20.74 24.13
CA ASN A 168 0.43 -21.74 23.08
C ASN A 168 0.15 -21.16 21.68
N LEU A 169 -0.47 -19.97 21.55
CA LEU A 169 -0.73 -19.34 20.23
C LEU A 169 0.56 -18.83 19.55
N HIS A 170 1.61 -18.56 20.34
CA HIS A 170 2.92 -18.13 19.84
C HIS A 170 3.74 -19.26 19.19
N GLN A 171 3.25 -20.51 19.18
CA GLN A 171 4.01 -21.66 18.66
C GLN A 171 3.50 -22.17 17.31
N ASP A 172 2.25 -21.87 16.94
CA ASP A 172 1.66 -22.39 15.70
C ASP A 172 1.80 -21.41 14.53
N ASN A 173 2.96 -21.47 13.89
CA ASN A 173 3.25 -20.74 12.64
C ASN A 173 2.35 -21.21 11.48
N SER A 174 1.61 -22.31 11.67
CA SER A 174 0.60 -22.81 10.73
C SER A 174 -0.60 -21.86 10.57
N LEU A 175 -0.81 -20.91 11.48
CA LEU A 175 -1.93 -19.98 11.49
C LEU A 175 -1.64 -18.63 10.84
N VAL A 176 -0.36 -18.31 10.57
CA VAL A 176 0.03 -17.07 9.90
C VAL A 176 0.27 -17.30 8.42
N ARG A 177 -0.18 -16.36 7.60
CA ARG A 177 0.13 -16.31 6.17
C ARG A 177 0.63 -14.92 5.82
N TYR A 178 1.69 -14.88 5.04
CA TYR A 178 2.32 -13.67 4.53
C TYR A 178 2.48 -13.78 3.01
N ALA A 179 2.16 -12.72 2.28
CA ALA A 179 2.44 -12.60 0.86
C ALA A 179 2.77 -11.17 0.48
N VAL A 180 3.54 -11.04 -0.59
CA VAL A 180 3.97 -9.75 -1.14
C VAL A 180 4.03 -9.83 -2.67
N LEU A 181 3.48 -8.81 -3.32
CA LEU A 181 3.46 -8.65 -4.77
C LEU A 181 4.12 -7.31 -5.13
N PRO A 182 5.45 -7.28 -5.38
CA PRO A 182 6.19 -6.03 -5.61
C PRO A 182 5.74 -5.23 -6.83
N ARG A 183 5.06 -5.88 -7.79
CA ARG A 183 4.55 -5.26 -9.02
C ARG A 183 3.19 -4.61 -8.84
N GLU A 184 2.45 -4.98 -7.81
CA GLU A 184 1.11 -4.46 -7.53
C GLU A 184 1.24 -3.14 -6.77
N ILE A 185 1.50 -2.07 -7.50
CA ILE A 185 1.57 -0.72 -6.92
C ILE A 185 0.17 -0.14 -6.73
N VAL A 186 0.08 0.91 -5.90
CA VAL A 186 -1.19 1.61 -5.70
C VAL A 186 -1.61 2.39 -6.96
N CYS A 187 -2.87 2.23 -7.34
CA CYS A 187 -3.53 2.85 -8.50
C CYS A 187 -4.72 3.70 -8.07
N THR A 188 -5.12 4.65 -8.92
CA THR A 188 -6.26 5.55 -8.65
C THR A 188 -7.57 4.79 -8.42
N GLU A 189 -7.73 3.62 -9.04
CA GLU A 189 -8.86 2.71 -8.81
C GLU A 189 -8.93 2.15 -7.38
N ASN A 190 -7.82 2.05 -6.64
CA ASN A 190 -7.82 1.54 -5.25
C ASN A 190 -8.35 2.57 -4.26
N LEU A 191 -8.13 3.87 -4.51
CA LEU A 191 -8.51 4.92 -3.57
C LEU A 191 -10.03 5.00 -3.37
N THR A 192 -10.81 4.84 -4.44
CA THR A 192 -12.27 4.95 -4.37
C THR A 192 -12.92 3.90 -3.47
N PRO A 193 -12.67 2.58 -3.64
CA PRO A 193 -13.21 1.58 -2.74
C PRO A 193 -12.60 1.66 -1.34
N TRP A 194 -11.31 2.04 -1.21
CA TRP A 194 -10.69 2.28 0.09
C TRP A 194 -11.45 3.38 0.86
N LYS A 195 -11.69 4.55 0.26
CA LYS A 195 -12.45 5.64 0.91
C LYS A 195 -13.86 5.20 1.33
N LYS A 196 -14.54 4.36 0.54
CA LYS A 196 -15.90 3.87 0.84
C LYS A 196 -16.01 3.08 2.14
N LEU A 197 -14.90 2.59 2.70
CA LEU A 197 -14.89 1.90 3.99
C LEU A 197 -14.96 2.86 5.19
N LEU A 198 -14.79 4.17 4.97
CA LEU A 198 -14.79 5.18 6.03
C LEU A 198 -16.22 5.67 6.34
N PRO A 199 -16.58 5.88 7.62
CA PRO A 199 -17.93 6.29 8.02
C PRO A 199 -18.39 7.65 7.47
N CYS A 200 -17.45 8.57 7.25
CA CYS A 200 -17.73 9.97 6.90
C CYS A 200 -17.90 10.24 5.41
N VAL A 201 -18.03 9.17 4.61
CA VAL A 201 -18.40 9.23 3.20
C VAL A 201 -19.91 9.42 3.12
N ALA A 202 -20.36 10.68 3.16
CA ALA A 202 -21.77 10.98 2.88
C ALA A 202 -22.11 10.55 1.45
N GLY A 203 -23.24 9.87 1.25
CA GLY A 203 -23.69 9.44 -0.08
C GLY A 203 -23.80 10.62 -1.05
N GLY A 204 -22.78 10.79 -1.90
CA GLY A 204 -22.63 11.91 -2.83
C GLY A 204 -21.19 12.43 -2.90
N SER A 205 -21.01 13.57 -3.57
CA SER A 205 -19.71 14.24 -3.79
C SER A 205 -19.24 15.14 -2.63
N ASN A 206 -19.84 15.01 -1.44
CA ASN A 206 -19.61 15.94 -0.33
C ASN A 206 -19.09 15.21 0.91
N HIS A 207 -17.87 14.68 0.80
CA HIS A 207 -17.18 14.01 1.89
C HIS A 207 -16.85 15.00 3.01
N LYS A 208 -17.06 14.59 4.28
CA LYS A 208 -16.79 15.42 5.46
C LYS A 208 -15.60 14.88 6.23
N GLY A 209 -14.97 15.73 7.03
CA GLY A 209 -13.78 15.40 7.80
C GLY A 209 -12.53 15.37 6.93
N LEU A 210 -11.50 14.67 7.41
CA LEU A 210 -10.23 14.53 6.70
C LEU A 210 -10.37 13.80 5.35
N VAL A 211 -11.42 12.99 5.18
CA VAL A 211 -11.70 12.29 3.92
C VAL A 211 -11.93 13.26 2.76
N GLY A 212 -12.42 14.48 3.01
CA GLY A 212 -12.61 15.50 1.98
C GLY A 212 -11.31 16.00 1.33
N LEU A 213 -10.15 15.78 1.96
CA LEU A 213 -8.84 16.03 1.35
C LEU A 213 -8.49 15.01 0.27
N LEU A 214 -9.24 13.91 0.18
CA LEU A 214 -8.93 12.79 -0.70
C LEU A 214 -9.73 12.79 -2.02
N ASP A 215 -10.46 13.88 -2.30
CA ASP A 215 -11.37 13.95 -3.44
C ASP A 215 -10.66 14.20 -4.77
N ASN A 216 -9.55 14.93 -4.75
CA ASN A 216 -8.74 15.14 -5.94
C ASN A 216 -7.67 14.04 -6.06
N ALA A 217 -8.10 12.86 -6.49
CA ALA A 217 -7.18 11.72 -6.67
C ALA A 217 -5.94 12.08 -7.52
N PRO A 218 -6.05 12.74 -8.69
CA PRO A 218 -4.87 13.09 -9.49
C PRO A 218 -3.80 13.86 -8.72
N LYS A 219 -4.16 14.72 -7.76
CA LYS A 219 -3.18 15.45 -6.95
C LYS A 219 -2.41 14.56 -5.98
N LEU A 220 -3.06 13.55 -5.40
CA LEU A 220 -2.44 12.60 -4.48
C LEU A 220 -1.39 11.71 -5.16
N TYR A 221 -1.66 11.26 -6.40
CA TYR A 221 -0.78 10.34 -7.13
C TYR A 221 0.40 11.03 -7.85
N HIS A 222 0.49 12.36 -7.81
CA HIS A 222 1.71 13.09 -8.19
C HIS A 222 2.75 13.15 -7.04
N SER A 223 2.51 12.45 -5.93
CA SER A 223 3.45 12.37 -4.81
C SER A 223 4.62 11.42 -5.11
N THR A 224 5.76 11.65 -4.45
CA THR A 224 6.97 10.83 -4.59
C THR A 224 6.87 9.47 -3.88
N TYR A 225 5.99 9.38 -2.88
CA TYR A 225 5.66 8.18 -2.15
C TYR A 225 4.16 8.24 -1.85
N HIS A 226 3.45 7.14 -2.09
CA HIS A 226 2.03 7.01 -1.82
C HIS A 226 1.75 5.62 -1.26
N SER A 227 1.12 5.53 -0.10
CA SER A 227 0.82 4.25 0.54
C SER A 227 -0.59 4.25 1.12
N LEU A 228 -1.44 3.34 0.66
CA LEU A 228 -2.71 2.99 1.30
C LEU A 228 -2.48 1.80 2.23
N ARG A 229 -3.10 1.83 3.41
CA ARG A 229 -3.00 0.76 4.39
C ARG A 229 -4.33 0.51 5.07
N MET A 230 -4.57 -0.75 5.44
CA MET A 230 -5.67 -1.18 6.29
C MET A 230 -5.14 -2.22 7.28
N ASP A 231 -5.42 -2.04 8.56
CA ASP A 231 -5.04 -2.95 9.62
C ASP A 231 -6.26 -3.26 10.48
N LEU A 232 -6.47 -4.54 10.78
CA LEU A 232 -7.45 -5.02 11.74
C LEU A 232 -6.73 -5.81 12.82
N ARG A 233 -6.87 -5.39 14.09
CA ARG A 233 -6.30 -6.10 15.24
C ARG A 233 -7.21 -6.06 16.45
N GLN A 234 -7.03 -7.02 17.36
CA GLN A 234 -7.73 -7.05 18.64
C GLN A 234 -6.91 -6.34 19.71
N ILE A 235 -7.58 -5.54 20.52
CA ILE A 235 -6.95 -4.64 21.48
C ILE A 235 -7.60 -4.80 22.85
N CYS A 236 -6.87 -4.50 23.92
CA CYS A 236 -7.44 -4.47 25.26
C CYS A 236 -8.23 -3.17 25.48
N ALA A 237 -9.45 -3.30 25.99
CA ALA A 237 -10.25 -2.14 26.39
C ALA A 237 -9.75 -1.52 27.71
N ASN A 238 -9.18 -2.35 28.60
CA ASN A 238 -8.68 -1.97 29.91
C ASN A 238 -7.21 -2.39 30.08
N ILE A 239 -6.49 -1.72 30.99
CA ILE A 239 -5.07 -2.03 31.32
C ILE A 239 -4.88 -3.49 31.76
N GLU A 240 -5.87 -4.05 32.47
CA GLU A 240 -5.88 -5.46 32.92
C GLU A 240 -6.31 -6.46 31.82
N CYS A 241 -6.64 -5.99 30.61
CA CYS A 241 -7.03 -6.81 29.46
C CYS A 241 -8.18 -7.81 29.71
N THR A 242 -9.09 -7.51 30.64
CA THR A 242 -10.25 -8.36 30.95
C THR A 242 -11.32 -8.34 29.86
N SER A 243 -11.42 -7.24 29.12
CA SER A 243 -12.29 -7.08 27.95
C SER A 243 -11.50 -6.60 26.74
N THR A 244 -11.97 -7.03 25.57
CA THR A 244 -11.31 -6.81 24.29
C THR A 244 -12.15 -5.91 23.40
N GLN A 245 -11.49 -5.17 22.52
CA GLN A 245 -12.09 -4.35 21.48
C GLN A 245 -11.46 -4.69 20.14
N LEU A 246 -12.15 -4.35 19.06
CA LEU A 246 -11.67 -4.54 17.69
C LEU A 246 -11.25 -3.18 17.15
N GLU A 247 -9.98 -3.03 16.76
CA GLU A 247 -9.47 -1.83 16.11
C GLU A 247 -9.36 -2.10 14.61
N PHE A 248 -10.13 -1.35 13.82
CA PHE A 248 -9.92 -1.24 12.39
C PHE A 248 -9.35 0.13 12.07
N SER A 249 -8.18 0.14 11.46
CA SER A 249 -7.49 1.37 11.11
C SER A 249 -7.12 1.40 9.65
N MET A 250 -7.18 2.58 9.07
CA MET A 250 -6.82 2.83 7.70
C MET A 250 -5.88 4.02 7.67
N ALA A 251 -4.80 3.93 6.89
CA ALA A 251 -3.83 5.01 6.77
C ALA A 251 -3.53 5.35 5.31
N LEU A 252 -3.38 6.64 5.02
CA LEU A 252 -2.83 7.16 3.78
C LEU A 252 -1.57 7.97 4.11
N ALA A 253 -0.43 7.49 3.61
CA ALA A 253 0.85 8.18 3.74
C ALA A 253 1.30 8.70 2.36
N ILE A 254 1.58 10.01 2.27
CA ILE A 254 2.11 10.65 1.06
C ILE A 254 3.33 11.51 1.35
N VAL A 255 4.26 11.57 0.40
CA VAL A 255 5.41 12.50 0.44
C VAL A 255 5.38 13.40 -0.79
N VAL A 256 5.16 14.69 -0.56
CA VAL A 256 4.97 15.69 -1.61
C VAL A 256 6.15 16.64 -1.65
N ASP A 257 6.64 16.94 -2.84
CA ASP A 257 7.65 17.98 -3.01
C ASP A 257 7.00 19.36 -2.81
N THR A 258 7.42 20.05 -1.75
CA THR A 258 6.99 21.42 -1.44
C THR A 258 8.10 22.44 -1.71
N THR A 259 9.11 22.06 -2.52
CA THR A 259 10.21 22.94 -2.94
C THR A 259 10.03 23.54 -4.32
N SER A 260 9.33 22.86 -5.24
CA SER A 260 9.11 23.33 -6.61
C SER A 260 8.33 24.65 -6.60
N PRO A 261 9.00 25.82 -6.78
CA PRO A 261 8.34 27.10 -6.72
C PRO A 261 7.61 27.31 -8.04
N LYS A 262 6.32 27.66 -7.96
CA LYS A 262 5.92 28.76 -8.84
C LYS A 262 6.67 30.00 -8.34
N PRO A 263 7.24 30.84 -9.22
CA PRO A 263 8.15 31.92 -8.86
C PRO A 263 7.64 32.89 -7.78
N ASP A 264 6.33 32.90 -7.49
CA ASP A 264 5.70 33.84 -6.54
C ASP A 264 5.26 33.25 -5.19
N HIS A 265 5.36 31.93 -4.95
CA HIS A 265 4.80 31.32 -3.72
C HIS A 265 5.77 30.37 -3.00
N ASN A 266 6.38 30.84 -1.90
CA ASN A 266 7.10 30.02 -0.91
C ASN A 266 6.16 29.36 0.12
N GLU A 267 4.89 29.19 -0.24
CA GLU A 267 3.86 28.66 0.64
C GLU A 267 3.28 27.37 0.10
N TRP A 268 2.99 26.43 1.00
CA TRP A 268 2.10 25.32 0.70
C TRP A 268 0.81 25.47 1.50
N THR A 269 -0.29 25.13 0.85
CA THR A 269 -1.64 25.12 1.42
C THR A 269 -2.29 23.75 1.20
N PHE A 270 -3.27 23.38 2.02
CA PHE A 270 -4.06 22.17 1.78
C PHE A 270 -4.63 22.12 0.35
N ARG A 271 -5.15 23.23 -0.17
CA ARG A 271 -5.61 23.33 -1.56
C ARG A 271 -4.50 23.04 -2.59
N SER A 272 -3.27 23.46 -2.34
CA SER A 272 -2.15 23.21 -3.28
C SER A 272 -1.75 21.73 -3.33
N ILE A 273 -1.79 21.04 -2.19
CA ILE A 273 -1.35 19.65 -2.01
C ILE A 273 -2.48 18.67 -2.34
N PHE A 274 -3.63 18.85 -1.71
CA PHE A 274 -4.78 17.96 -1.78
C PHE A 274 -5.82 18.38 -2.83
N GLY A 275 -5.73 19.60 -3.36
CA GLY A 275 -6.72 20.15 -4.30
C GLY A 275 -7.99 20.70 -3.63
N SER A 276 -8.19 20.43 -2.35
CA SER A 276 -9.34 20.86 -1.55
C SER A 276 -8.91 21.29 -0.14
N ASN A 277 -9.82 22.00 0.55
CA ASN A 277 -9.72 22.30 1.98
C ASN A 277 -10.70 21.40 2.74
N ILE A 278 -10.58 21.34 4.07
CA ILE A 278 -11.55 20.62 4.90
C ILE A 278 -12.81 21.47 4.98
N ALA A 279 -13.87 21.07 4.28
CA ALA A 279 -15.09 21.88 4.18
C ALA A 279 -15.90 21.89 5.49
N GLN A 280 -16.08 20.71 6.08
CA GLN A 280 -16.82 20.49 7.32
C GLN A 280 -16.18 19.33 8.09
N ILE A 281 -16.33 19.32 9.42
CA ILE A 281 -15.90 18.21 10.28
C ILE A 281 -16.83 17.03 10.10
N CYS A 282 -16.33 15.82 10.29
CA CYS A 282 -17.19 14.65 10.30
C CYS A 282 -18.04 14.61 11.58
N PRO A 283 -19.39 14.54 11.47
CA PRO A 283 -20.27 14.46 12.64
C PRO A 283 -20.18 13.13 13.40
N LEU A 284 -19.67 12.07 12.75
CA LEU A 284 -19.49 10.74 13.35
C LEU A 284 -18.13 10.59 14.05
N SER A 285 -17.22 11.56 13.88
CA SER A 285 -15.91 11.55 14.51
C SER A 285 -15.99 12.04 15.95
N SER A 286 -15.36 11.28 16.85
CA SER A 286 -15.14 11.68 18.24
C SER A 286 -13.95 12.62 18.40
N LEU A 287 -13.00 12.57 17.46
CA LEU A 287 -11.76 13.32 17.50
C LEU A 287 -11.26 13.56 16.07
N THR A 288 -11.01 14.82 15.72
CA THR A 288 -10.41 15.20 14.44
C THR A 288 -9.26 16.19 14.71
N ASN A 289 -8.04 15.67 14.74
CA ASN A 289 -6.83 16.43 15.07
C ASN A 289 -5.86 16.53 13.90
N VAL A 290 -5.21 17.68 13.74
CA VAL A 290 -4.08 17.88 12.84
C VAL A 290 -2.83 18.16 13.67
N TYR A 291 -1.83 17.29 13.54
CA TYR A 291 -0.52 17.38 14.17
C TYR A 291 0.50 17.92 13.16
N VAL A 292 1.23 18.96 13.53
CA VAL A 292 2.33 19.50 12.75
C VAL A 292 3.60 19.36 13.57
N ASP A 293 4.45 18.44 13.13
CA ASP A 293 5.77 18.21 13.70
C ASP A 293 6.77 19.14 13.02
N LEU A 294 7.46 19.95 13.81
CA LEU A 294 8.36 21.00 13.35
C LEU A 294 9.82 20.66 13.66
N GLN A 295 10.17 19.37 13.75
CA GLN A 295 11.52 18.90 14.04
C GLN A 295 12.67 19.61 13.30
N LEU A 296 12.47 20.04 12.05
CA LEU A 296 13.47 20.72 11.23
C LEU A 296 13.52 22.25 11.40
N SER A 297 12.70 22.82 12.27
CA SER A 297 12.46 24.26 12.30
C SER A 297 13.41 25.08 13.17
N GLN A 298 14.41 24.46 13.79
CA GLN A 298 15.47 25.23 14.48
C GLN A 298 16.27 26.09 13.50
N THR A 299 16.26 25.77 12.19
CA THR A 299 17.06 26.46 11.17
C THR A 299 16.26 27.41 10.27
N ASN A 300 14.97 27.16 10.04
CA ASN A 300 14.12 27.95 9.14
C ASN A 300 12.89 28.51 9.87
N SER A 301 12.69 29.83 9.83
CA SER A 301 11.46 30.44 10.37
C SER A 301 10.29 30.20 9.42
N PHE A 302 9.24 29.60 9.96
CA PHE A 302 8.01 29.26 9.26
C PHE A 302 6.84 29.92 10.00
N ASN A 303 5.87 30.43 9.25
CA ASN A 303 4.64 30.97 9.81
C ASN A 303 3.50 30.05 9.40
N LEU A 304 2.84 29.45 10.40
CA LEU A 304 1.61 28.68 10.18
C LEU A 304 0.41 29.63 10.29
N SER A 305 -0.53 29.48 9.37
CA SER A 305 -1.86 30.07 9.52
C SER A 305 -2.94 29.02 9.25
N PRO A 306 -3.98 28.92 10.09
CA PRO A 306 -4.31 29.75 11.27
C PRO A 306 -3.44 29.49 12.52
N GLU A 307 -3.60 30.30 13.56
CA GLU A 307 -2.92 30.12 14.86
C GLU A 307 -3.26 28.76 15.49
N PRO A 308 -2.28 28.09 16.12
CA PRO A 308 -2.45 26.79 16.75
C PRO A 308 -3.29 26.86 18.02
N ASP A 309 -3.88 25.73 18.43
CA ASP A 309 -4.64 25.68 19.70
C ASP A 309 -3.73 25.46 20.90
N TYR A 310 -2.87 24.44 20.80
CA TYR A 310 -1.91 24.07 21.81
C TYR A 310 -0.72 23.35 21.17
N SER A 311 0.35 23.23 21.93
CA SER A 311 1.58 22.53 21.53
C SER A 311 2.03 21.59 22.63
N ILE A 312 2.51 20.41 22.25
CA ILE A 312 3.06 19.41 23.16
C ILE A 312 4.55 19.29 22.87
N GLU A 313 5.38 19.27 23.91
CA GLU A 313 6.81 18.98 23.75
C GLU A 313 7.03 17.46 23.74
N GLN A 314 7.61 16.94 22.66
CA GLN A 314 8.07 15.56 22.58
C GLN A 314 9.58 15.55 22.37
N GLY A 315 10.32 15.06 23.35
CA GLY A 315 11.78 15.13 23.34
C GLY A 315 12.25 16.58 23.25
N THR A 316 13.00 16.91 22.19
CA THR A 316 13.56 18.26 21.97
C THR A 316 12.70 19.18 21.10
N THR A 317 11.54 18.72 20.60
CA THR A 317 10.79 19.42 19.55
C THR A 317 9.30 19.57 19.85
N PRO A 318 8.73 20.77 19.67
CA PRO A 318 7.31 21.00 19.89
C PRO A 318 6.47 20.48 18.71
N ILE A 319 5.41 19.75 19.03
CA ILE A 319 4.38 19.33 18.08
C ILE A 319 3.19 20.24 18.27
N ILE A 320 2.79 20.89 17.18
CA ILE A 320 1.66 21.80 17.15
C ILE A 320 0.39 21.01 16.84
N ILE A 321 -0.69 21.31 17.56
CA ILE A 321 -1.96 20.58 17.45
C ILE A 321 -3.09 21.55 17.12
N TYR A 322 -3.87 21.18 16.10
CA TYR A 322 -5.12 21.81 15.74
C TYR A 322 -6.26 20.83 16.03
N ASP A 323 -7.10 21.18 17.00
CA ASP A 323 -8.34 20.46 17.29
C ASP A 323 -9.47 21.10 16.46
N LEU A 324 -10.01 20.34 15.52
CA LEU A 324 -11.08 20.84 14.66
C LEU A 324 -12.43 20.88 15.39
N HIS A 325 -12.65 20.10 16.45
CA HIS A 325 -13.89 20.14 17.24
C HIS A 325 -13.99 21.38 18.14
N ASN A 326 -12.90 22.15 18.28
CA ASN A 326 -12.90 23.41 19.02
C ASN A 326 -13.95 24.39 18.45
N GLU A 327 -14.68 25.10 19.33
CA GLU A 327 -15.79 26.00 18.96
C GLU A 327 -15.36 27.09 17.95
N LYS A 328 -14.08 27.47 17.94
CA LYS A 328 -13.52 28.40 16.94
C LYS A 328 -13.59 27.88 15.49
N ARG A 329 -13.64 26.56 15.28
CA ARG A 329 -13.47 25.91 13.96
C ARG A 329 -14.59 24.95 13.56
N LYS A 330 -15.54 24.68 14.46
CA LYS A 330 -16.61 23.68 14.32
C LYS A 330 -17.48 23.81 13.06
N ASN A 331 -17.67 25.03 12.56
CA ASN A 331 -18.55 25.35 11.43
C ASN A 331 -17.85 26.11 10.28
N THR A 332 -16.52 26.13 10.26
CA THR A 332 -15.75 26.86 9.25
C THR A 332 -14.95 25.90 8.38
N THR A 333 -14.63 26.35 7.16
CA THR A 333 -13.71 25.62 6.30
C THR A 333 -12.31 25.74 6.88
N PHE A 334 -11.65 24.62 7.13
CA PHE A 334 -10.29 24.59 7.65
C PHE A 334 -9.28 24.41 6.52
N SER A 335 -8.32 25.33 6.45
CA SER A 335 -7.20 25.29 5.53
C SER A 335 -5.94 25.62 6.30
N LEU A 336 -4.99 24.70 6.32
CA LEU A 336 -3.66 24.97 6.84
C LEU A 336 -2.78 25.53 5.72
N SER A 337 -2.02 26.55 6.04
CA SER A 337 -0.98 27.12 5.20
C SER A 337 0.31 27.25 6.00
N CYS A 338 1.43 27.01 5.33
CA CYS A 338 2.75 27.20 5.89
C CYS A 338 3.55 28.08 4.92
N ASN A 339 3.99 29.24 5.42
CA ASN A 339 4.80 30.19 4.68
C ASN A 339 6.24 30.17 5.21
N TYR A 340 7.21 29.97 4.34
CA TYR A 340 8.63 30.01 4.68
C TYR A 340 9.20 31.41 4.49
N ASN A 341 9.74 32.02 5.56
CA ASN A 341 10.24 33.39 5.55
C ASN A 341 11.53 33.59 4.73
N LYS A 342 12.26 32.49 4.43
CA LYS A 342 13.43 32.48 3.55
C LYS A 342 13.20 31.45 2.44
N GLN A 343 13.73 31.72 1.24
CA GLN A 343 13.85 30.68 0.22
C GLN A 343 14.54 29.47 0.85
N LYS A 344 13.97 28.27 0.68
CA LYS A 344 14.58 27.02 1.15
C LYS A 344 15.97 26.91 0.51
N SER A 345 17.01 27.29 1.24
CA SER A 345 18.34 26.80 0.95
C SER A 345 18.33 25.35 1.41
N VAL A 346 18.08 24.45 0.46
CA VAL A 346 18.31 23.02 0.68
C VAL A 346 19.83 22.84 0.68
N THR A 347 20.52 23.34 1.72
CA THR A 347 21.86 22.85 1.99
C THR A 347 21.66 21.47 2.58
N ILE A 348 21.90 20.45 1.75
CA ILE A 348 22.07 19.07 2.19
C ILE A 348 23.39 19.04 2.97
N ASP A 349 23.42 19.67 4.13
CA ASP A 349 24.57 19.63 5.02
C ASP A 349 24.52 18.26 5.70
N ASN A 350 25.02 17.25 4.98
CA ASN A 350 25.19 15.88 5.45
C ASN A 350 25.98 15.80 6.79
N GLN A 351 26.65 16.88 7.18
CA GLN A 351 27.46 16.96 8.40
C GLN A 351 26.67 17.44 9.64
N ASN A 352 25.46 18.02 9.48
CA ASN A 352 24.66 18.56 10.59
C ASN A 352 23.20 18.05 10.60
N ASN A 353 22.94 16.86 10.03
CA ASN A 353 21.66 16.18 10.23
C ASN A 353 21.57 15.69 11.68
N LYS A 354 21.06 16.56 12.57
CA LYS A 354 20.80 16.29 13.99
C LYS A 354 19.82 15.14 14.23
N PHE A 355 19.24 14.57 13.18
CA PHE A 355 18.29 13.46 13.22
C PHE A 355 18.64 12.41 12.15
N SER A 356 19.51 11.48 12.52
CA SER A 356 19.77 10.26 11.73
C SER A 356 18.93 9.12 12.33
N PRO A 357 18.13 8.39 11.53
CA PRO A 357 17.31 7.30 12.04
C PRO A 357 18.18 6.26 12.77
N PRO A 358 17.65 5.56 13.79
CA PRO A 358 18.45 4.64 14.59
C PRO A 358 19.02 3.49 13.77
N ILE A 359 18.27 3.08 12.74
CA ILE A 359 18.61 1.98 11.85
C ILE A 359 18.31 2.40 10.42
N VAL A 360 19.26 2.17 9.53
CA VAL A 360 19.10 2.29 8.08
C VAL A 360 19.37 0.94 7.45
N VAL A 361 18.54 0.57 6.48
CA VAL A 361 18.69 -0.67 5.73
C VAL A 361 18.87 -0.33 4.25
N HIS A 362 19.88 -0.92 3.63
CA HIS A 362 20.08 -0.91 2.19
C HIS A 362 20.27 -2.32 1.66
N ARG A 363 19.71 -2.60 0.50
CA ARG A 363 19.79 -3.89 -0.16
C ARG A 363 20.10 -3.73 -1.63
N TYR A 364 21.00 -4.57 -2.12
CA TYR A 364 21.46 -4.56 -3.51
C TYR A 364 21.67 -5.96 -4.03
N ALA A 365 21.33 -6.15 -5.31
CA ALA A 365 21.68 -7.35 -6.05
C ALA A 365 23.12 -7.26 -6.53
N THR A 366 23.82 -8.38 -6.50
CA THR A 366 25.19 -8.56 -6.99
C THR A 366 25.23 -9.76 -7.94
N GLY A 367 26.30 -9.88 -8.71
CA GLY A 367 26.47 -10.96 -9.69
C GLY A 367 26.93 -10.42 -11.03
N TYR A 368 27.37 -11.35 -11.88
CA TYR A 368 27.76 -11.07 -13.26
C TYR A 368 27.25 -12.19 -14.16
N GLY A 369 26.76 -11.82 -15.33
CA GLY A 369 26.15 -12.75 -16.26
C GLY A 369 24.69 -13.04 -15.94
N VAL A 370 24.19 -14.15 -16.49
CA VAL A 370 22.75 -14.48 -16.55
C VAL A 370 22.42 -15.72 -15.70
N ARG A 371 23.42 -16.26 -14.99
CA ARG A 371 23.31 -17.51 -14.23
C ARG A 371 23.41 -17.27 -12.73
N ASP A 372 24.49 -16.64 -12.29
CA ASP A 372 24.83 -16.51 -10.87
C ASP A 372 24.66 -15.07 -10.38
N GLY A 373 24.15 -14.93 -9.17
CA GLY A 373 23.93 -13.67 -8.50
C GLY A 373 24.05 -13.79 -6.98
N GLY A 374 23.80 -12.69 -6.28
CA GLY A 374 23.77 -12.67 -4.83
C GLY A 374 23.05 -11.46 -4.29
N ILE A 375 22.60 -11.55 -3.05
CA ILE A 375 21.92 -10.48 -2.34
C ILE A 375 22.83 -10.02 -1.22
N LYS A 376 23.01 -8.71 -1.13
CA LYS A 376 23.70 -8.06 -0.01
C LYS A 376 22.76 -7.08 0.65
N THR A 377 22.60 -7.23 1.96
CA THR A 377 21.83 -6.33 2.80
C THR A 377 22.74 -5.70 3.84
N ILE A 378 22.89 -4.39 3.78
CA ILE A 378 23.60 -3.55 4.74
C ILE A 378 22.58 -3.02 5.75
N ILE A 379 22.88 -3.22 7.03
CA ILE A 379 22.14 -2.62 8.14
C ILE A 379 23.10 -1.71 8.90
N LYS A 380 22.84 -0.40 8.85
CA LYS A 380 23.63 0.62 9.55
C LYS A 380 22.91 1.04 10.82
N LEU A 381 23.67 1.16 11.90
CA LEU A 381 23.22 1.71 13.18
C LEU A 381 23.78 3.12 13.34
N ASN A 382 22.99 4.06 13.87
CA ASN A 382 23.48 5.39 14.21
C ASN A 382 24.37 5.34 15.48
N GLU A 383 25.10 6.43 15.75
CA GLU A 383 26.02 6.46 16.90
C GLU A 383 25.31 6.37 18.26
N GLU A 384 24.10 6.94 18.40
CA GLU A 384 23.28 6.82 19.62
C GLU A 384 22.96 5.35 19.91
N GLN A 385 22.48 4.61 18.92
CA GLN A 385 22.16 3.19 19.03
C GLN A 385 23.40 2.32 19.28
N LYS A 386 24.58 2.75 18.81
CA LYS A 386 25.86 2.05 19.09
C LYS A 386 26.35 2.27 20.52
N GLN A 387 25.90 3.30 21.22
CA GLN A 387 26.28 3.55 22.62
C GLN A 387 25.48 2.68 23.58
N GLU A 388 24.24 2.35 23.22
CA GLU A 388 23.34 1.45 23.94
C GLU A 388 23.85 -0.02 23.98
N ASP A 389 23.06 -0.87 24.61
CA ASP A 389 23.23 -2.33 24.62
C ASP A 389 23.02 -2.96 23.23
N GLU A 390 23.35 -4.24 23.11
CA GLU A 390 23.17 -5.00 21.88
C GLU A 390 21.71 -4.97 21.39
N ILE A 391 21.52 -4.55 20.15
CA ILE A 391 20.19 -4.57 19.52
C ILE A 391 19.91 -5.95 18.93
N THR A 392 18.71 -6.46 19.18
CA THR A 392 18.24 -7.72 18.58
C THR A 392 17.49 -7.41 17.29
N LEU A 393 18.08 -7.79 16.16
CA LEU A 393 17.51 -7.63 14.83
C LEU A 393 16.88 -8.94 14.37
N LEU A 394 15.62 -8.89 13.95
CA LEU A 394 14.93 -9.99 13.29
C LEU A 394 14.84 -9.70 11.79
N TYR A 395 15.66 -10.39 11.02
CA TYR A 395 15.71 -10.31 9.56
C TYR A 395 14.78 -11.37 8.97
N PHE A 396 13.85 -10.96 8.11
CA PHE A 396 12.97 -11.85 7.35
C PHE A 396 13.08 -11.53 5.86
N GLU A 397 13.19 -12.58 5.05
CA GLU A 397 13.26 -12.46 3.61
C GLU A 397 12.48 -13.58 2.92
N GLN A 398 11.63 -13.19 1.98
CA GLN A 398 10.94 -14.09 1.06
C GLN A 398 11.55 -13.94 -0.33
N ILE A 399 12.06 -15.03 -0.90
CA ILE A 399 12.73 -15.01 -2.21
C ILE A 399 11.96 -15.93 -3.16
N PRO A 400 11.54 -15.46 -4.34
CA PRO A 400 10.83 -16.31 -5.30
C PRO A 400 11.62 -17.58 -5.67
N TRP A 401 10.91 -18.68 -5.92
CA TRP A 401 11.51 -20.00 -6.17
C TRP A 401 12.51 -20.03 -7.35
N TYR A 402 12.36 -19.10 -8.30
CA TYR A 402 13.21 -19.00 -9.48
C TYR A 402 14.57 -18.33 -9.21
N PHE A 403 14.83 -17.89 -7.97
CA PHE A 403 16.17 -17.58 -7.49
C PHE A 403 16.58 -18.67 -6.50
N ARG A 404 17.43 -19.61 -6.93
CA ARG A 404 17.87 -20.75 -6.14
C ARG A 404 18.93 -20.31 -5.14
N VAL A 405 18.52 -20.10 -3.90
CA VAL A 405 19.38 -19.58 -2.83
C VAL A 405 20.16 -20.70 -2.14
N PHE A 406 21.45 -20.45 -1.90
CA PHE A 406 22.33 -21.42 -1.24
C PHE A 406 22.66 -21.00 0.19
N LEU A 407 22.07 -21.67 1.19
CA LEU A 407 22.28 -21.34 2.61
C LEU A 407 23.76 -21.40 3.04
N HIS A 408 24.57 -22.29 2.45
CA HIS A 408 26.00 -22.41 2.76
C HIS A 408 26.84 -21.18 2.37
N THR A 409 26.28 -20.29 1.55
CA THR A 409 26.93 -19.03 1.14
C THR A 409 26.58 -17.86 2.05
N LEU A 410 25.68 -18.06 3.02
CA LEU A 410 25.28 -17.04 4.00
C LEU A 410 26.48 -16.63 4.85
N LYS A 411 26.83 -15.36 4.78
CA LYS A 411 27.87 -14.72 5.59
C LYS A 411 27.30 -13.46 6.19
N ILE A 412 27.45 -13.30 7.51
CA ILE A 412 27.07 -12.11 8.25
C ILE A 412 28.35 -11.51 8.82
N THR A 413 28.72 -10.31 8.39
CA THR A 413 29.97 -9.67 8.80
C THR A 413 29.72 -8.28 9.34
N THR A 414 30.49 -7.83 10.33
CA THR A 414 30.49 -6.43 10.74
C THR A 414 31.03 -5.53 9.63
N LEU A 415 30.55 -4.30 9.57
CA LEU A 415 31.01 -3.27 8.62
C LEU A 415 32.25 -2.50 9.10
N ASP A 416 32.74 -2.83 10.30
CA ASP A 416 33.97 -2.29 10.87
C ASP A 416 35.21 -2.80 10.14
N ASN A 417 36.36 -2.15 10.37
CA ASN A 417 37.64 -2.47 9.69
C ASN A 417 38.04 -3.96 9.82
N ASN A 418 37.66 -4.61 10.92
CA ASN A 418 38.01 -6.01 11.20
C ASN A 418 37.10 -7.02 10.47
N ARG A 419 35.94 -6.60 9.95
CA ARG A 419 34.94 -7.46 9.26
C ARG A 419 34.74 -8.82 9.94
N THR A 420 34.45 -8.80 11.24
CA THR A 420 34.27 -10.01 12.04
C THR A 420 32.98 -10.72 11.64
N GLU A 421 33.04 -12.03 11.46
CA GLU A 421 31.87 -12.85 11.14
C GLU A 421 31.01 -13.06 12.40
N ILE A 422 29.72 -12.76 12.29
CA ILE A 422 28.72 -12.93 13.34
C ILE A 422 27.91 -14.19 13.04
N LYS A 423 27.76 -15.06 14.03
CA LYS A 423 26.82 -16.18 13.95
C LYS A 423 25.46 -15.73 14.48
N PRO A 424 24.36 -15.96 13.73
CA PRO A 424 23.03 -15.63 14.21
C PRO A 424 22.63 -16.56 15.37
N ASP A 425 21.86 -16.05 16.32
CA ASP A 425 21.34 -16.81 17.47
C ASP A 425 20.37 -17.91 17.00
N HIS A 426 19.52 -17.57 16.02
CA HIS A 426 18.56 -18.49 15.43
C HIS A 426 18.48 -18.30 13.91
N ILE A 427 18.37 -19.43 13.20
CA ILE A 427 18.15 -19.49 11.75
C ILE A 427 16.92 -20.35 11.51
N SER A 428 15.93 -19.80 10.83
CA SER A 428 14.83 -20.57 10.25
C SER A 428 14.91 -20.42 8.74
N TYR A 429 15.16 -21.53 8.04
CA TYR A 429 15.28 -21.57 6.60
C TYR A 429 14.34 -22.61 6.03
N ILE A 430 13.45 -22.17 5.15
CA ILE A 430 12.55 -23.05 4.40
C ILE A 430 12.98 -22.99 2.93
N PRO A 431 13.46 -24.10 2.34
CA PRO A 431 13.90 -24.11 0.96
C PRO A 431 12.72 -23.90 0.01
N GLY A 432 12.94 -23.16 -1.07
CA GLY A 432 11.97 -23.01 -2.14
C GLY A 432 11.76 -24.32 -2.90
N LYS A 433 10.61 -24.44 -3.54
CA LYS A 433 10.27 -25.55 -4.43
C LYS A 433 9.77 -24.97 -5.75
N ASP A 434 10.36 -25.41 -6.85
CA ASP A 434 10.08 -24.87 -8.19
C ASP A 434 8.57 -24.84 -8.47
N ARG A 435 8.03 -23.64 -8.77
CA ARG A 435 6.59 -23.38 -9.06
C ARG A 435 5.62 -23.70 -7.94
N GLU A 436 6.10 -23.96 -6.74
CA GLU A 436 5.25 -24.34 -5.60
C GLU A 436 5.49 -23.51 -4.36
N ARG A 437 6.72 -23.08 -4.06
CA ARG A 437 6.98 -22.40 -2.79
C ARG A 437 8.19 -21.47 -2.87
N PRO A 438 8.11 -20.23 -2.35
CA PRO A 438 9.28 -19.36 -2.25
C PRO A 438 10.27 -19.86 -1.18
N TYR A 439 11.50 -19.39 -1.25
CA TYR A 439 12.45 -19.51 -0.14
C TYR A 439 12.05 -18.55 0.97
N GLN A 440 12.18 -18.99 2.22
CA GLN A 440 11.98 -18.15 3.40
C GLN A 440 13.23 -18.25 4.28
N LEU A 441 13.76 -17.09 4.65
CA LEU A 441 14.91 -16.96 5.54
C LEU A 441 14.57 -16.03 6.69
N GLU A 442 14.71 -16.53 7.91
CA GLU A 442 14.58 -15.76 9.15
C GLU A 442 15.86 -15.89 9.98
N LEU A 443 16.43 -14.75 10.36
CA LEU A 443 17.65 -14.68 11.16
C LEU A 443 17.40 -13.79 12.39
N VAL A 444 17.75 -14.30 13.57
CA VAL A 444 17.83 -13.49 14.79
C VAL A 444 19.29 -13.15 15.03
N ILE A 445 19.63 -11.87 14.96
CA ILE A 445 21.01 -11.39 15.04
C ILE A 445 21.09 -10.35 16.15
N LYS A 446 21.96 -10.59 17.13
CA LYS A 446 22.34 -9.58 18.12
C LYS A 446 23.62 -8.91 17.67
N THR A 447 23.62 -7.59 17.68
CA THR A 447 24.80 -6.82 17.28
C THR A 447 24.82 -5.47 17.97
N LYS A 448 26.02 -4.97 18.22
CA LYS A 448 26.26 -3.57 18.62
C LYS A 448 26.76 -2.71 17.45
N GLN A 449 27.14 -3.36 16.35
CA GLN A 449 27.76 -2.73 15.17
C GLN A 449 26.86 -2.82 13.95
N SER A 450 27.18 -2.02 12.93
CA SER A 450 26.55 -2.14 11.61
C SER A 450 26.98 -3.44 10.94
N ILE A 451 26.06 -4.13 10.26
CA ILE A 451 26.27 -5.47 9.71
C ILE A 451 25.98 -5.53 8.21
N LEU A 452 26.62 -6.49 7.55
CA LEU A 452 26.41 -6.89 6.17
C LEU A 452 25.99 -8.35 6.13
N ILE A 453 24.80 -8.61 5.62
CA ILE A 453 24.28 -9.96 5.34
C ILE A 453 24.47 -10.23 3.85
N ASN A 454 25.12 -11.33 3.50
CA ASN A 454 25.40 -11.71 2.11
C ASN A 454 25.09 -13.18 1.87
N PHE A 455 24.42 -13.50 0.77
CA PHE A 455 24.27 -14.87 0.27
C PHE A 455 24.08 -14.86 -1.25
N GLU A 456 24.36 -16.00 -1.89
CA GLU A 456 24.36 -16.16 -3.33
C GLU A 456 23.11 -16.94 -3.80
N PHE A 457 22.69 -16.68 -5.04
CA PHE A 457 21.61 -17.39 -5.70
C PHE A 457 21.93 -17.68 -7.18
N GLU A 458 21.35 -18.75 -7.70
CA GLU A 458 21.37 -19.07 -9.14
C GLU A 458 19.99 -18.80 -9.76
N MET A 459 19.97 -18.28 -10.98
CA MET A 459 18.76 -17.99 -11.73
C MET A 459 18.21 -19.26 -12.38
N ALA A 460 16.94 -19.58 -12.14
CA ALA A 460 16.27 -20.71 -12.77
C ALA A 460 15.80 -20.38 -14.20
N PHE A 461 15.78 -21.38 -15.07
CA PHE A 461 15.17 -21.25 -16.39
C PHE A 461 13.65 -21.30 -16.27
N LEU A 462 13.01 -20.19 -16.66
CA LEU A 462 11.57 -20.07 -16.75
C LEU A 462 11.06 -20.59 -18.09
N LYS A 463 9.83 -21.11 -18.09
CA LYS A 463 9.09 -21.41 -19.32
C LYS A 463 8.61 -20.10 -19.96
N TRP A 464 8.38 -20.11 -21.28
CA TRP A 464 7.94 -18.91 -22.01
C TRP A 464 6.65 -18.29 -21.45
N ASN A 465 5.75 -19.10 -20.90
CA ASN A 465 4.48 -18.68 -20.31
C ASN A 465 4.59 -18.20 -18.85
N GLU A 466 5.76 -18.34 -18.23
CA GLU A 466 6.05 -17.87 -16.86
C GLU A 466 6.58 -16.44 -16.86
N PHE A 467 6.93 -15.91 -18.03
CA PHE A 467 7.32 -14.51 -18.14
C PHE A 467 6.09 -13.60 -18.06
N PRO A 468 6.19 -12.50 -17.31
CA PRO A 468 5.15 -11.49 -17.28
C PRO A 468 5.06 -10.74 -18.63
N PRO A 469 3.96 -10.00 -18.87
CA PRO A 469 3.94 -9.04 -19.97
C PRO A 469 5.10 -8.05 -19.78
N ASP A 470 5.87 -7.86 -20.85
CA ASP A 470 7.21 -7.25 -20.85
C ASP A 470 8.29 -8.03 -20.07
N PRO A 471 8.84 -9.10 -20.70
CA PRO A 471 9.95 -9.88 -20.15
C PRO A 471 11.24 -9.08 -19.93
N ASN A 472 11.45 -7.99 -20.68
CA ASN A 472 12.66 -7.19 -20.61
C ASN A 472 12.72 -6.29 -19.36
N HIS A 473 11.59 -6.08 -18.69
CA HIS A 473 11.51 -5.34 -17.43
C HIS A 473 12.31 -6.01 -16.31
N GLY A 474 12.44 -7.34 -16.33
CA GLY A 474 13.10 -8.11 -15.26
C GLY A 474 12.16 -8.50 -14.12
N PHE A 475 12.66 -9.29 -13.17
CA PHE A 475 11.87 -9.89 -12.09
C PHE A 475 12.19 -9.25 -10.75
N TYR A 476 11.16 -9.09 -9.92
CA TYR A 476 11.31 -8.48 -8.60
C TYR A 476 11.58 -9.52 -7.52
N ILE A 477 12.55 -9.21 -6.65
CA ILE A 477 12.67 -9.83 -5.33
C ILE A 477 12.08 -8.83 -4.33
N PRO A 478 11.09 -9.24 -3.52
CA PRO A 478 10.44 -8.34 -2.56
C PRO A 478 11.42 -7.84 -1.51
N SER A 479 11.08 -6.75 -0.83
CA SER A 479 11.87 -6.17 0.25
C SER A 479 12.18 -7.16 1.37
N ALA A 480 13.40 -7.09 1.91
CA ALA A 480 13.71 -7.71 3.18
C ALA A 480 13.08 -6.88 4.32
N ILE A 481 12.71 -7.56 5.39
CA ILE A 481 12.01 -6.97 6.54
C ILE A 481 12.90 -7.09 7.75
N ILE A 482 13.14 -5.96 8.41
CA ILE A 482 13.90 -5.90 9.65
C ILE A 482 12.94 -5.47 10.74
N SER A 483 12.69 -6.36 11.69
CA SER A 483 11.89 -6.07 12.88
C SER A 483 12.79 -5.94 14.10
N THR A 484 12.57 -4.92 14.92
CA THR A 484 13.32 -4.69 16.16
C THR A 484 12.44 -4.01 17.21
N ILE A 485 12.91 -4.01 18.45
CA ILE A 485 12.36 -3.22 19.54
C ILE A 485 13.35 -2.09 19.83
N LEU A 486 12.92 -0.84 19.66
CA LEU A 486 13.70 0.33 20.04
C LEU A 486 13.52 0.62 21.53
N PRO A 487 14.60 0.91 22.26
CA PRO A 487 14.53 1.28 23.65
C PRO A 487 13.81 2.63 23.80
N SER A 488 13.11 2.81 24.93
CA SER A 488 12.29 4.00 25.22
C SER A 488 13.01 5.35 25.03
N ASN A 489 14.30 5.44 25.34
CA ASN A 489 15.10 6.66 25.16
C ASN A 489 15.24 7.06 23.70
N ILE A 490 15.57 6.12 22.81
CA ILE A 490 15.69 6.36 21.37
C ILE A 490 14.31 6.52 20.74
N LYS A 491 13.34 5.71 21.15
CA LYS A 491 11.95 5.80 20.69
C LYS A 491 11.37 7.19 20.93
N SER A 492 11.69 7.84 22.06
CA SER A 492 11.13 9.15 22.42
C SER A 492 11.35 10.25 21.37
N ASN A 493 12.41 10.10 20.55
CA ASN A 493 12.75 11.02 19.45
C ASN A 493 11.86 10.81 18.19
N TYR A 494 11.15 9.69 18.08
CA TYR A 494 10.39 9.32 16.88
C TYR A 494 8.91 9.07 17.21
N ILE A 495 8.03 9.55 16.34
CA ILE A 495 6.60 9.25 16.44
C ILE A 495 6.34 7.95 15.69
N LEU A 496 6.10 6.90 16.47
CA LEU A 496 5.80 5.56 15.99
C LEU A 496 4.39 5.18 16.43
N ARG A 497 3.67 4.46 15.58
CA ARG A 497 2.37 3.91 15.99
C ARG A 497 2.58 2.86 17.09
N SER A 498 1.97 3.08 18.24
CA SER A 498 2.04 2.13 19.36
C SER A 498 1.22 0.87 19.08
N LEU A 499 1.67 -0.26 19.62
CA LEU A 499 0.88 -1.49 19.67
C LEU A 499 -0.28 -1.38 20.67
N ASN A 500 -0.12 -0.54 21.70
CA ASN A 500 -1.05 -0.46 22.83
C ASN A 500 -2.01 0.73 22.76
N SER A 501 -1.88 1.63 21.78
CA SER A 501 -2.70 2.84 21.68
C SER A 501 -3.38 3.00 20.32
N PHE A 502 -4.55 3.65 20.34
CA PHE A 502 -5.44 3.80 19.18
C PHE A 502 -5.43 5.22 18.61
N SER A 503 -4.84 6.18 19.34
CA SER A 503 -4.61 7.53 18.86
C SER A 503 -3.13 7.88 18.88
N LEU A 504 -2.73 8.76 17.97
CA LEU A 504 -1.39 9.33 17.95
C LEU A 504 -1.08 10.01 19.28
N ASN A 505 -1.99 10.81 19.83
CA ASN A 505 -1.80 11.47 21.14
C ASN A 505 -1.38 10.51 22.26
N GLN A 506 -1.94 9.31 22.31
CA GLN A 506 -1.55 8.30 23.31
C GLN A 506 -0.21 7.62 22.97
N SER A 507 0.15 7.55 21.69
CA SER A 507 1.47 7.07 21.27
C SER A 507 2.57 8.06 21.63
N LEU A 508 2.29 9.38 21.59
CA LEU A 508 3.21 10.44 22.02
C LEU A 508 3.55 10.35 23.51
N SER A 509 2.59 9.95 24.36
CA SER A 509 2.79 9.83 25.81
C SER A 509 3.33 8.46 26.26
N SER A 510 3.54 7.52 25.34
CA SER A 510 3.93 6.16 25.65
C SER A 510 5.45 6.02 25.85
N LEU A 511 5.87 5.94 27.12
CA LEU A 511 7.25 5.75 27.56
C LEU A 511 7.77 4.30 27.42
N SER A 512 7.00 3.37 26.87
CA SER A 512 7.44 1.98 26.70
C SER A 512 8.38 1.84 25.49
N ASP A 513 9.11 0.74 25.43
CA ASP A 513 9.83 0.35 24.21
C ASP A 513 8.89 0.28 23.00
N GLY A 514 9.44 0.51 21.81
CA GLY A 514 8.69 0.65 20.57
C GLY A 514 9.04 -0.44 19.57
N PHE A 515 8.08 -1.27 19.18
CA PHE A 515 8.26 -2.20 18.07
C PHE A 515 8.31 -1.43 16.74
N VAL A 516 9.32 -1.72 15.93
CA VAL A 516 9.53 -1.09 14.62
C VAL A 516 9.77 -2.16 13.58
N ARG A 517 9.17 -1.96 12.40
CA ARG A 517 9.40 -2.76 11.20
C ARG A 517 9.89 -1.86 10.07
N LEU A 518 11.08 -2.18 9.57
CA LEU A 518 11.75 -1.51 8.46
C LEU A 518 11.69 -2.42 7.23
N TYR A 519 11.62 -1.78 6.07
CA TYR A 519 11.55 -2.47 4.78
C TYR A 519 12.72 -2.00 3.92
N SER A 520 13.49 -2.95 3.39
CA SER A 520 14.56 -2.61 2.44
C SER A 520 14.00 -2.26 1.06
N GLU A 521 14.90 -1.98 0.13
CA GLU A 521 14.59 -1.87 -1.29
C GLU A 521 14.13 -3.22 -1.88
N THR A 522 13.24 -3.15 -2.87
CA THR A 522 12.93 -4.26 -3.77
C THR A 522 14.03 -4.36 -4.81
N LEU A 523 14.45 -5.59 -5.13
CA LEU A 523 15.50 -5.81 -6.12
C LEU A 523 14.88 -6.13 -7.47
N LEU A 524 15.44 -5.59 -8.54
CA LEU A 524 15.08 -5.92 -9.91
C LEU A 524 16.24 -6.73 -10.53
N VAL A 525 15.96 -7.96 -10.94
CA VAL A 525 16.95 -8.90 -11.47
C VAL A 525 16.50 -9.38 -12.85
N ASN A 526 17.37 -9.28 -13.84
CA ASN A 526 17.07 -9.76 -15.19
C ASN A 526 17.34 -11.26 -15.30
N LEU A 527 16.29 -12.02 -15.61
CA LEU A 527 16.38 -13.44 -15.96
C LEU A 527 16.67 -13.60 -17.46
N PRO A 528 17.25 -14.73 -17.91
CA PRO A 528 17.47 -15.00 -19.33
C PRO A 528 16.12 -15.01 -20.07
N THR A 529 15.85 -13.97 -20.86
CA THR A 529 14.64 -13.89 -21.67
C THR A 529 14.78 -14.79 -22.91
N PRO A 530 13.82 -15.70 -23.18
CA PRO A 530 13.85 -16.51 -24.40
C PRO A 530 13.50 -15.63 -25.61
N ASP A 531 13.81 -16.12 -26.81
CA ASP A 531 13.36 -15.49 -28.06
C ASP A 531 11.84 -15.66 -28.22
N PHE A 532 11.08 -14.59 -27.96
CA PHE A 532 9.62 -14.57 -28.10
C PHE A 532 9.14 -14.47 -29.57
N SER A 533 10.04 -14.21 -30.52
CA SER A 533 9.66 -14.06 -31.93
C SER A 533 9.19 -15.39 -32.55
N MET A 534 9.82 -16.51 -32.17
CA MET A 534 9.47 -17.83 -32.71
C MET A 534 8.04 -18.27 -32.31
N PRO A 535 7.65 -18.27 -31.02
CA PRO A 535 6.27 -18.53 -30.62
C PRO A 535 5.26 -17.58 -31.28
N PHE A 536 5.58 -16.28 -31.36
CA PHE A 536 4.72 -15.29 -31.99
C PHE A 536 4.46 -15.63 -33.47
N ASN A 537 5.51 -15.93 -34.23
CA ASN A 537 5.39 -16.30 -35.64
C ASN A 537 4.55 -17.57 -35.84
N VAL A 538 4.72 -18.57 -34.97
CA VAL A 538 3.92 -19.81 -35.00
C VAL A 538 2.46 -19.53 -34.70
N ILE A 539 2.16 -18.71 -33.68
CA ILE A 539 0.79 -18.33 -33.33
C ILE A 539 0.14 -17.54 -34.47
N CYS A 540 0.85 -16.56 -35.05
CA CYS A 540 0.35 -15.80 -36.19
C CYS A 540 0.03 -16.70 -37.38
N LEU A 541 0.93 -17.64 -37.72
CA LEU A 541 0.70 -18.58 -38.82
C LEU A 541 -0.47 -19.52 -38.52
N GLY A 542 -0.55 -20.07 -37.31
CA GLY A 542 -1.64 -20.95 -36.87
C GLY A 542 -3.00 -20.25 -36.90
N CYS A 543 -3.10 -19.05 -36.32
CA CYS A 543 -4.30 -18.22 -36.35
C CYS A 543 -4.69 -17.87 -37.79
N THR A 544 -3.74 -17.56 -38.67
CA THR A 544 -4.01 -17.30 -40.09
C THR A 544 -4.57 -18.53 -40.80
N ALA A 545 -3.98 -19.71 -40.57
CA ALA A 545 -4.46 -20.96 -41.16
C ALA A 545 -5.88 -21.31 -40.67
N VAL A 546 -6.14 -21.16 -39.37
CA VAL A 546 -7.47 -21.36 -38.78
C VAL A 546 -8.48 -20.35 -39.33
N ALA A 547 -8.11 -19.07 -39.44
CA ALA A 547 -8.99 -18.05 -40.00
C ALA A 547 -9.34 -18.30 -41.47
N LEU A 548 -8.38 -18.75 -42.28
CA LEU A 548 -8.62 -19.12 -43.68
C LEU A 548 -9.49 -20.38 -43.81
N ALA A 549 -9.21 -21.42 -43.00
CA ALA A 549 -9.97 -22.65 -43.01
C ALA A 549 -11.40 -22.44 -42.51
N PHE A 550 -11.57 -21.80 -41.35
CA PHE A 550 -12.87 -21.51 -40.76
C PHE A 550 -13.64 -20.49 -41.59
N GLY A 551 -13.00 -19.42 -42.05
CA GLY A 551 -13.64 -18.42 -42.91
C GLY A 551 -14.08 -19.02 -44.25
N GLY A 552 -13.28 -19.91 -44.82
CA GLY A 552 -13.64 -20.68 -46.02
C GLY A 552 -14.82 -21.62 -45.78
N LEU A 553 -14.76 -22.44 -44.73
CA LEU A 553 -15.81 -23.39 -44.38
C LEU A 553 -17.12 -22.67 -44.04
N HIS A 554 -17.06 -21.62 -43.23
CA HIS A 554 -18.20 -20.79 -42.86
C HIS A 554 -18.84 -20.16 -44.10
N ASN A 555 -18.04 -19.57 -44.99
CA ASN A 555 -18.56 -19.03 -46.25
C ASN A 555 -19.18 -20.10 -47.15
N LEU A 556 -18.69 -21.34 -47.15
CA LEU A 556 -19.30 -22.41 -47.95
C LEU A 556 -20.62 -22.90 -47.35
N THR A 557 -20.74 -22.93 -46.03
CA THR A 557 -21.92 -23.48 -45.34
C THR A 557 -23.02 -22.45 -45.10
N THR A 558 -22.70 -21.16 -44.99
CA THR A 558 -23.69 -20.11 -44.70
C THR A 558 -24.07 -19.25 -45.90
N LYS A 559 -23.30 -19.31 -46.99
CA LYS A 559 -23.59 -18.51 -48.18
C LYS A 559 -24.61 -19.21 -49.05
N ASP A 560 -25.82 -18.67 -49.08
CA ASP A 560 -26.83 -19.05 -50.06
C ASP A 560 -26.36 -18.67 -51.46
N PHE A 561 -26.00 -19.68 -52.26
CA PHE A 561 -25.76 -19.50 -53.68
C PHE A 561 -27.10 -19.26 -54.39
N ALA A 562 -27.57 -18.01 -54.40
CA ALA A 562 -28.59 -17.59 -55.34
C ALA A 562 -27.99 -17.71 -56.75
N PHE A 563 -28.38 -18.74 -57.50
CA PHE A 563 -28.18 -18.78 -58.95
C PHE A 563 -28.91 -17.57 -59.52
N GLY A 564 -28.18 -16.48 -59.72
CA GLY A 564 -28.75 -15.28 -60.32
C GLY A 564 -29.35 -15.67 -61.67
N GLU A 565 -30.65 -15.46 -61.83
CA GLU A 565 -31.30 -15.47 -63.14
C GLU A 565 -30.42 -14.68 -64.11
N LYS A 566 -30.23 -15.23 -65.33
CA LYS A 566 -29.49 -14.58 -66.40
C LYS A 566 -30.01 -13.15 -66.52
N ARG A 567 -29.23 -12.17 -66.05
CA ARG A 567 -29.58 -10.75 -66.20
C ARG A 567 -29.90 -10.51 -67.67
N PRO A 568 -31.03 -9.87 -68.01
CA PRO A 568 -31.35 -9.57 -69.40
C PRO A 568 -30.17 -8.83 -70.02
N LYS A 569 -29.82 -9.18 -71.27
CA LYS A 569 -28.70 -8.56 -71.99
C LYS A 569 -28.95 -7.05 -72.09
N ILE A 570 -28.34 -6.28 -71.19
CA ILE A 570 -28.34 -4.82 -71.25
C ILE A 570 -27.64 -4.43 -72.56
N PRO A 571 -28.26 -3.61 -73.43
CA PRO A 571 -27.66 -3.19 -74.69
C PRO A 571 -26.32 -2.49 -74.43
N PHE A 572 -25.30 -2.79 -75.24
CA PHE A 572 -23.90 -2.35 -75.05
C PHE A 572 -23.76 -0.83 -74.83
N ARG A 573 -24.65 -0.02 -75.42
CA ARG A 573 -24.70 1.44 -75.22
C ARG A 573 -24.94 1.86 -73.78
N GLN A 574 -25.84 1.19 -73.06
CA GLN A 574 -26.13 1.52 -71.65
C GLN A 574 -24.96 1.11 -70.74
N ARG A 575 -24.30 -0.02 -71.02
CA ARG A 575 -23.06 -0.40 -70.31
C ARG A 575 -21.95 0.63 -70.49
N LEU A 576 -21.80 1.20 -71.68
CA LEU A 576 -20.75 2.19 -71.95
C LEU A 576 -21.03 3.54 -71.25
N GLN A 577 -22.31 3.91 -71.12
CA GLN A 577 -22.73 5.09 -70.37
C GLN A 577 -22.52 4.91 -68.86
N ASP A 578 -22.89 3.76 -68.29
CA ASP A 578 -22.65 3.45 -66.89
C ASP A 578 -21.15 3.37 -66.56
N LEU A 579 -20.34 2.80 -67.47
CA LEU A 579 -18.89 2.74 -67.27
C LEU A 579 -18.27 4.13 -67.33
N ARG A 580 -18.74 5.01 -68.23
CA ARG A 580 -18.33 6.43 -68.25
C ARG A 580 -18.71 7.15 -66.96
N PHE A 581 -19.93 6.94 -66.44
CA PHE A 581 -20.36 7.54 -65.17
C PHE A 581 -19.52 7.04 -63.99
N ARG A 582 -19.24 5.73 -63.91
CA ARG A 582 -18.40 5.16 -62.85
C ARG A 582 -16.95 5.63 -62.93
N VAL A 583 -16.39 5.74 -64.13
CA VAL A 583 -15.03 6.27 -64.33
C VAL A 583 -14.98 7.76 -63.99
N MET A 584 -15.99 8.56 -64.34
CA MET A 584 -16.07 9.96 -63.89
C MET A 584 -16.18 10.06 -62.37
N ALA A 585 -17.06 9.29 -61.74
CA ALA A 585 -17.24 9.28 -60.29
C ALA A 585 -15.95 8.85 -59.56
N ALA A 586 -15.27 7.82 -60.07
CA ALA A 586 -13.98 7.37 -59.53
C ALA A 586 -12.89 8.43 -59.71
N ARG A 587 -12.80 9.08 -60.88
CA ARG A 587 -11.87 10.21 -61.09
C ARG A 587 -12.16 11.38 -60.14
N HIS A 588 -13.43 11.67 -59.89
CA HIS A 588 -13.82 12.75 -58.99
C HIS A 588 -13.48 12.43 -57.52
N ALA A 589 -13.72 11.19 -57.08
CA ALA A 589 -13.34 10.71 -55.76
C ALA A 589 -11.82 10.66 -55.55
N LEU A 590 -11.06 10.27 -56.60
CA LEU A 590 -9.59 10.27 -56.57
C LEU A 590 -9.03 11.70 -56.52
N ALA A 591 -9.61 12.64 -57.29
CA ALA A 591 -9.26 14.04 -57.22
C ALA A 591 -9.51 14.62 -55.81
N GLN A 592 -10.66 14.31 -55.19
CA GLN A 592 -10.95 14.74 -53.81
C GLN A 592 -9.99 14.16 -52.77
N ARG A 593 -9.49 12.92 -52.95
CA ARG A 593 -8.47 12.32 -52.07
C ARG A 593 -7.08 12.93 -52.25
N ILE A 594 -6.69 13.26 -53.47
CA ILE A 594 -5.40 13.91 -53.77
C ILE A 594 -5.37 15.35 -53.23
N PHE A 595 -6.48 16.09 -53.31
CA PHE A 595 -6.56 17.46 -52.75
C PHE A 595 -6.67 17.53 -51.22
N ARG A 596 -7.05 16.44 -50.54
CA ARG A 596 -7.10 16.38 -49.05
C ARG A 596 -5.79 15.97 -48.38
N THR A 597 -4.77 15.51 -49.13
CA THR A 597 -3.51 14.97 -48.57
C THR A 597 -2.32 15.94 -48.58
N ARG A 598 -2.56 17.25 -48.80
CA ARG A 598 -1.60 18.32 -48.50
C ARG A 598 -2.38 19.43 -47.80
N PRO A 599 -2.26 19.67 -46.46
CA PRO A 599 -0.99 19.87 -45.74
C PRO A 599 -0.98 19.40 -44.25
N GLN A 600 -0.13 18.44 -43.85
CA GLN A 600 0.28 18.26 -42.44
C GLN A 600 1.73 17.80 -42.22
N GLU A 601 2.57 17.71 -43.26
CA GLU A 601 3.98 17.26 -43.14
C GLU A 601 5.02 18.40 -43.09
N GLN A 602 4.63 19.68 -43.00
CA GLN A 602 5.58 20.81 -43.00
C GLN A 602 5.75 21.56 -41.66
N GLN A 603 5.33 20.97 -40.52
CA GLN A 603 5.53 21.59 -39.18
C GLN A 603 6.37 20.75 -38.20
N ARG A 604 7.11 19.73 -38.67
CA ARG A 604 7.98 18.91 -37.81
C ARG A 604 9.49 19.02 -38.06
N GLU A 605 9.95 19.93 -38.94
CA GLU A 605 11.40 20.10 -39.22
C GLU A 605 12.00 21.45 -38.81
N HIS A 606 11.31 22.28 -38.03
CA HIS A 606 11.94 23.43 -37.37
C HIS A 606 11.51 23.56 -35.90
N ALA A 607 12.17 22.76 -35.06
CA ALA A 607 12.43 23.06 -33.65
C ALA A 607 13.57 22.12 -33.20
N GLU A 608 14.79 22.45 -33.62
CA GLU A 608 15.97 22.19 -32.80
C GLU A 608 15.99 23.16 -31.61
#